data_AF-A0A223HZ46-F1
#
_entry.id   AF-A0A223HZ46-F1
#
_cell.length_a   1.000
_cell.length_b   1.000
_cell.length_c   1.000
_cell.angle_alpha   90.00
_cell.angle_beta   90.00
_cell.angle_gamma   90.00
#
_symmetry.space_group_name_H-M   'P 1'
#
loop_
_entity.id
_entity.type
_entity.pdbx_description
1 polymer ?
#
loop_
_entity_poly.entity_id
_entity_poly.type
_entity_poly.pdbx_seq_one_letter_code
_entity_poly.pdbx_strand_id
1 'polypeptide(L)'
;MRILPHVFYCYNDVDELMRQVVRNGMYTHGHPCALVGATVYAYALYLACRHTSTLGYGEIVDKILLDKHIWGRFPDVNNIGEWLENANEVPNRNYLDLWNETIDKTVEEIQIIKEGLSLGALDIGNEVLNKIGCFDKKINGAGDITAISAIYLASKYASNPKMGILEAANMYGADTDTLASMIGGLLGMIQGTEWIPLGWQGIQDKEYITSLVSKLTNKDNDSKKLFFNLTSVNIKLKDLVNNVVTGTVIHALPFGELKVINLWNNRTKTGNYIVMTFKLQPTDGQSLCQVVVGKFFSSNFIRIMFNVL
;
A
#
# COMPACT_ATOMS: atom_id res chain seq x y z
N MET A 1 -3.42 -0.47 0.70
CA MET A 1 -2.19 -1.29 0.52
C MET A 1 -0.89 -0.72 1.10
N ARG A 2 -0.51 0.56 0.87
CA ARG A 2 0.88 1.03 1.11
C ARG A 2 1.26 1.46 2.54
N ILE A 3 0.55 0.99 3.57
CA ILE A 3 0.70 1.53 4.94
C ILE A 3 1.59 0.70 5.87
N LEU A 4 1.97 -0.50 5.46
CA LEU A 4 2.68 -1.48 6.30
C LEU A 4 3.96 -0.90 6.94
N PRO A 5 4.80 -0.10 6.24
CA PRO A 5 6.01 0.46 6.85
C PRO A 5 5.76 1.30 8.12
N HIS A 6 4.60 1.93 8.24
CA HIS A 6 4.24 2.70 9.45
C HIS A 6 4.18 1.82 10.69
N VAL A 7 3.85 0.53 10.55
CA VAL A 7 3.76 -0.41 11.68
C VAL A 7 5.14 -0.65 12.31
N PHE A 8 6.20 -0.71 11.51
CA PHE A 8 7.57 -0.80 12.02
C PHE A 8 8.00 0.50 12.70
N TYR A 9 7.72 1.63 12.05
CA TYR A 9 8.10 2.95 12.57
C TYR A 9 7.39 3.30 13.88
N CYS A 10 6.09 3.00 13.97
CA CYS A 10 5.23 3.26 15.11
C CYS A 10 5.05 2.04 16.02
N TYR A 11 6.01 1.11 16.04
CA TYR A 11 5.86 -0.18 16.72
C TYR A 11 5.35 -0.08 18.17
N ASN A 12 5.73 0.97 18.91
CA ASN A 12 5.34 1.16 20.32
C ASN A 12 4.19 2.15 20.55
N ASP A 13 3.64 2.78 19.50
CA ASP A 13 2.66 3.85 19.64
C ASP A 13 1.56 3.67 18.58
N VAL A 14 0.47 3.03 19.00
CA VAL A 14 -0.68 2.76 18.11
C VAL A 14 -1.43 4.04 17.73
N ASP A 15 -1.40 5.07 18.58
CA ASP A 15 -2.04 6.35 18.27
C ASP A 15 -1.23 7.09 17.21
N GLU A 16 0.10 7.06 17.30
CA GLU A 16 0.98 7.57 16.24
C GLU A 16 0.84 6.74 14.95
N LEU A 17 0.65 5.43 15.05
CA LEU A 17 0.36 4.59 13.88
C LEU A 17 -0.89 5.08 13.16
N MET A 18 -2.01 5.26 13.87
CA MET A 18 -3.27 5.74 13.26
C MET A 18 -3.10 7.15 12.67
N ARG A 19 -2.42 8.06 13.37
CA ARG A 19 -2.09 9.41 12.86
C ARG A 19 -1.30 9.35 11.55
N GLN A 20 -0.23 8.55 11.50
CA GLN A 20 0.62 8.45 10.30
C GLN A 20 -0.10 7.79 9.14
N VAL A 21 -0.87 6.74 9.39
CA VAL A 21 -1.65 6.03 8.37
C VAL A 21 -2.66 6.97 7.69
N VAL A 22 -3.44 7.71 8.49
CA VAL A 22 -4.43 8.65 7.95
C VAL A 22 -3.74 9.81 7.24
N ARG A 23 -2.74 10.45 7.87
CA ARG A 23 -2.00 11.56 7.28
C ARG A 23 -1.39 11.21 5.93
N ASN A 24 -0.76 10.04 5.80
CA ASN A 24 -0.16 9.61 4.53
C ASN A 24 -1.20 9.11 3.51
N GLY A 25 -2.33 8.58 3.98
CA GLY A 25 -3.45 8.18 3.13
C GLY A 25 -4.12 9.37 2.44
N MET A 26 -4.34 10.46 3.18
CA MET A 26 -5.05 11.66 2.74
C MET A 26 -4.43 12.35 1.52
N TYR A 27 -3.13 12.18 1.28
CA TYR A 27 -2.45 12.76 0.11
C TYR A 27 -2.99 12.23 -1.22
N THR A 28 -3.59 11.04 -1.26
CA THR A 28 -4.16 10.49 -2.51
C THR A 28 -5.55 9.90 -2.36
N HIS A 29 -6.07 9.77 -1.14
CA HIS A 29 -7.41 9.22 -0.91
C HIS A 29 -8.20 10.13 0.03
N GLY A 30 -9.25 10.74 -0.49
CA GLY A 30 -10.17 11.56 0.31
C GLY A 30 -11.28 10.74 0.97
N HIS A 31 -11.74 9.66 0.33
CA HIS A 31 -12.93 8.94 0.79
C HIS A 31 -12.66 8.09 2.06
N PRO A 32 -13.54 8.10 3.07
CA PRO A 32 -13.37 7.32 4.30
C PRO A 32 -13.15 5.83 4.08
N CYS A 33 -13.83 5.16 3.14
CA CYS A 33 -13.58 3.74 2.81
C CYS A 33 -12.09 3.42 2.63
N ALA A 34 -11.32 4.30 1.98
CA ALA A 34 -9.89 4.08 1.78
C ALA A 34 -9.09 4.26 3.08
N LEU A 35 -9.42 5.27 3.88
CA LEU A 35 -8.68 5.61 5.09
C LEU A 35 -9.03 4.68 6.26
N VAL A 36 -10.31 4.34 6.44
CA VAL A 36 -10.80 3.33 7.38
C VAL A 36 -10.22 1.95 7.03
N GLY A 37 -10.25 1.57 5.75
CA GLY A 37 -9.59 0.36 5.30
C GLY A 37 -8.09 0.34 5.62
N ALA A 38 -7.42 1.49 5.51
CA ALA A 38 -6.02 1.61 5.88
C ALA A 38 -5.80 1.49 7.39
N THR A 39 -6.63 2.11 8.23
CA THR A 39 -6.47 2.04 9.70
C THR A 39 -6.76 0.64 10.24
N VAL A 40 -7.83 -0.02 9.78
CA VAL A 40 -8.15 -1.40 10.21
C VAL A 40 -7.07 -2.38 9.76
N TYR A 41 -6.53 -2.23 8.54
CA TYR A 41 -5.42 -3.06 8.07
C TYR A 41 -4.13 -2.79 8.85
N ALA A 42 -3.81 -1.53 9.15
CA ALA A 42 -2.65 -1.16 9.95
C ALA A 42 -2.75 -1.74 11.37
N TYR A 43 -3.94 -1.71 11.95
CA TYR A 43 -4.20 -2.29 13.26
C TYR A 43 -4.08 -3.82 13.25
N ALA A 44 -4.58 -4.50 12.21
CA ALA A 44 -4.37 -5.93 12.04
C ALA A 44 -2.88 -6.30 11.96
N LEU A 45 -2.08 -5.54 11.22
CA LEU A 45 -0.62 -5.70 11.16
C LEU A 45 0.05 -5.42 12.51
N TYR A 46 -0.42 -4.41 13.25
CA TYR A 46 0.07 -4.09 14.59
C TYR A 46 -0.20 -5.21 15.59
N LEU A 47 -1.36 -5.86 15.53
CA LEU A 47 -1.66 -7.05 16.32
C LEU A 47 -0.75 -8.22 15.91
N ALA A 48 -0.62 -8.47 14.61
CA ALA A 48 0.21 -9.55 14.07
C ALA A 48 1.68 -9.42 14.49
N CYS A 49 2.28 -8.22 14.39
CA CYS A 49 3.70 -8.02 14.68
C CYS A 49 4.06 -8.10 16.18
N ARG A 50 3.06 -8.10 17.06
CA ARG A 50 3.22 -8.21 18.52
C ARG A 50 2.82 -9.57 19.05
N HIS A 51 2.38 -10.47 18.17
CA HIS A 51 1.96 -11.79 18.56
C HIS A 51 3.19 -12.66 18.85
N THR A 52 3.27 -13.24 20.05
CA THR A 52 4.42 -14.05 20.50
C THR A 52 4.15 -15.55 20.53
N SER A 53 2.90 -15.97 20.36
CA SER A 53 2.47 -17.38 20.36
C SER A 53 1.94 -17.82 19.00
N THR A 54 1.42 -19.03 18.89
CA THR A 54 0.60 -19.41 17.73
C THR A 54 -0.70 -18.62 17.77
N LEU A 55 -0.99 -17.84 16.72
CA LEU A 55 -2.23 -17.07 16.62
C LEU A 55 -3.42 -18.02 16.54
N GLY A 56 -4.44 -17.80 17.38
CA GLY A 56 -5.69 -18.54 17.29
C GLY A 56 -6.42 -18.28 15.96
N TYR A 57 -7.12 -19.28 15.46
CA TYR A 57 -7.94 -19.12 14.25
C TYR A 57 -9.03 -18.06 14.50
N GLY A 58 -8.99 -16.95 13.74
CA GLY A 58 -9.90 -15.82 13.91
C GLY A 58 -9.57 -14.85 15.06
N GLU A 59 -8.48 -15.07 15.81
CA GLU A 59 -8.15 -14.23 16.98
C GLU A 59 -7.92 -12.75 16.61
N ILE A 60 -7.27 -12.48 15.47
CA ILE A 60 -7.10 -11.10 14.98
C ILE A 60 -8.46 -10.44 14.72
N VAL A 61 -9.42 -11.17 14.17
CA VAL A 61 -10.76 -10.65 13.85
C VAL A 61 -11.50 -10.27 15.13
N ASP A 62 -11.43 -11.11 16.16
CA ASP A 62 -12.02 -10.83 17.47
C ASP A 62 -11.43 -9.57 18.12
N LYS A 63 -10.11 -9.43 18.10
CA LYS A 63 -9.42 -8.24 18.64
C LYS A 63 -9.77 -6.99 17.86
N ILE A 64 -9.81 -7.05 16.53
CA ILE A 64 -10.23 -5.91 15.69
C ILE A 64 -11.66 -5.47 16.05
N LEU A 65 -12.60 -6.39 16.24
CA LEU A 65 -13.96 -6.04 16.65
C LEU A 65 -13.99 -5.36 18.02
N LEU A 66 -13.23 -5.88 18.99
CA LEU A 66 -13.15 -5.32 20.34
C LEU A 66 -12.55 -3.90 20.33
N ASP A 67 -11.52 -3.71 19.52
CA ASP A 67 -10.70 -2.49 19.50
C ASP A 67 -11.15 -1.48 18.44
N LYS A 68 -12.44 -1.51 18.06
CA LYS A 68 -13.10 -0.49 17.19
C LYS A 68 -12.73 0.94 17.59
N HIS A 69 -12.65 1.20 18.89
CA HIS A 69 -12.34 2.52 19.44
C HIS A 69 -10.91 3.00 19.13
N ILE A 70 -10.00 2.11 18.71
CA ILE A 70 -8.62 2.43 18.33
C ILE A 70 -8.55 2.74 16.82
N TRP A 71 -8.84 1.76 15.97
CA TRP A 71 -8.68 1.90 14.52
C TRP A 71 -9.80 2.70 13.86
N GLY A 72 -10.97 2.76 14.49
CA GLY A 72 -12.13 3.50 13.98
C GLY A 72 -12.20 4.95 14.42
N ARG A 73 -11.37 5.37 15.39
CA ARG A 73 -11.31 6.77 15.82
C ARG A 73 -10.61 7.61 14.76
N PHE A 74 -11.24 8.71 14.36
CA PHE A 74 -10.58 9.70 13.51
C PHE A 74 -9.39 10.31 14.27
N PRO A 75 -8.14 10.17 13.78
CA PRO A 75 -6.97 10.58 14.53
C PRO A 75 -6.77 12.10 14.48
N ASP A 76 -6.10 12.64 15.49
CA ASP A 76 -5.69 14.04 15.51
C ASP A 76 -4.53 14.27 14.53
N VAL A 77 -4.83 14.90 13.40
CA VAL A 77 -3.86 15.22 12.34
C VAL A 77 -3.65 16.73 12.29
N ASN A 78 -2.40 17.17 12.31
CA ASN A 78 -2.08 18.60 12.25
C ASN A 78 -2.62 19.25 10.98
N ASN A 79 -3.15 20.48 11.12
CA ASN A 79 -3.67 21.31 10.02
C ASN A 79 -4.82 20.66 9.23
N ILE A 80 -5.64 19.84 9.89
CA ILE A 80 -6.74 19.10 9.26
C ILE A 80 -7.93 19.98 8.84
N GLY A 81 -8.06 21.20 9.37
CA GLY A 81 -9.23 22.08 9.17
C GLY A 81 -9.55 22.35 7.69
N GLU A 82 -8.59 22.91 6.95
CA GLU A 82 -8.75 23.21 5.52
C GLU A 82 -9.05 21.94 4.70
N TRP A 83 -8.43 20.82 5.06
CA TRP A 83 -8.69 19.55 4.38
C TRP A 83 -10.12 19.06 4.63
N LEU A 84 -10.62 19.14 5.87
CA LEU A 84 -11.99 18.74 6.21
C LEU A 84 -13.03 19.63 5.55
N GLU A 85 -12.78 20.94 5.47
CA GLU A 85 -13.65 21.86 4.73
C GLU A 85 -13.81 21.41 3.27
N ASN A 86 -12.70 21.18 2.57
CA ASN A 86 -12.71 20.66 1.20
C ASN A 86 -13.37 19.28 1.09
N ALA A 87 -13.11 18.39 2.07
CA ALA A 87 -13.66 17.06 2.10
C ALA A 87 -15.18 17.04 2.35
N ASN A 88 -15.73 18.08 3.00
CA ASN A 88 -17.17 18.26 3.20
C ASN A 88 -17.87 18.76 1.92
N GLU A 89 -17.21 19.63 1.15
CA GLU A 89 -17.80 20.26 -0.04
C GLU A 89 -18.08 19.26 -1.16
N VAL A 90 -17.15 18.34 -1.44
CA VAL A 90 -17.26 17.39 -2.56
C VAL A 90 -18.51 16.50 -2.47
N PRO A 91 -18.79 15.81 -1.35
CA PRO A 91 -20.02 15.04 -1.18
C PRO A 91 -21.21 15.88 -0.71
N ASN A 92 -21.03 17.19 -0.45
CA ASN A 92 -21.99 18.06 0.23
C ASN A 92 -22.52 17.43 1.54
N ARG A 93 -21.60 16.93 2.36
CA ARG A 93 -21.91 16.16 3.56
C ARG A 93 -20.82 16.34 4.60
N ASN A 94 -21.17 16.22 5.89
CA ASN A 94 -20.17 16.18 6.94
C ASN A 94 -19.29 14.92 6.81
N TYR A 95 -17.98 15.13 6.73
CA TYR A 95 -16.98 14.08 6.54
C TYR A 95 -16.89 13.12 7.73
N LEU A 96 -17.02 13.63 8.96
CA LEU A 96 -16.95 12.81 10.16
C LEU A 96 -18.18 11.91 10.30
N ASP A 97 -19.35 12.38 9.85
CA ASP A 97 -20.54 11.52 9.76
C ASP A 97 -20.31 10.38 8.75
N LEU A 98 -19.79 10.70 7.56
CA LEU A 98 -19.43 9.69 6.55
C LEU A 98 -18.35 8.72 7.05
N TRP A 99 -17.39 9.21 7.84
CA TRP A 99 -16.40 8.38 8.50
C TRP A 99 -17.06 7.38 9.45
N ASN A 100 -17.94 7.84 10.35
CA ASN A 100 -18.61 6.97 11.31
C ASN A 100 -19.50 5.93 10.63
N GLU A 101 -20.22 6.30 9.57
CA GLU A 101 -21.00 5.33 8.77
C GLU A 101 -20.10 4.29 8.10
N THR A 102 -18.93 4.70 7.62
CA THR A 102 -17.96 3.77 7.05
C THR A 102 -17.44 2.82 8.13
N ILE A 103 -17.18 3.30 9.35
CA ILE A 103 -16.81 2.44 10.48
C ILE A 103 -17.90 1.42 10.76
N ASP A 104 -19.17 1.84 10.81
CA ASP A 104 -20.28 0.94 11.11
C ASP A 104 -20.44 -0.13 10.02
N LYS A 105 -20.35 0.25 8.74
CA LYS A 105 -20.29 -0.69 7.60
C LYS A 105 -19.12 -1.66 7.74
N THR A 106 -17.92 -1.16 8.03
CA THR A 106 -16.73 -2.02 8.20
C THR A 106 -16.90 -2.98 9.37
N VAL A 107 -17.56 -2.58 10.46
CA VAL A 107 -17.88 -3.48 11.58
C VAL A 107 -18.83 -4.60 11.16
N GLU A 108 -19.84 -4.32 10.34
CA GLU A 108 -20.73 -5.34 9.76
C GLU A 108 -19.94 -6.33 8.88
N GLU A 109 -19.03 -5.83 8.04
CA GLU A 109 -18.16 -6.67 7.21
C GLU A 109 -17.24 -7.55 8.08
N ILE A 110 -16.70 -7.01 9.17
CA ILE A 110 -15.88 -7.78 10.11
C ILE A 110 -16.71 -8.89 10.79
N GLN A 111 -17.98 -8.62 11.13
CA GLN A 111 -18.88 -9.64 11.68
C GLN A 111 -19.14 -10.77 10.67
N ILE A 112 -19.35 -10.45 9.39
CA ILE A 112 -19.53 -11.44 8.32
C ILE A 112 -18.32 -12.36 8.23
N ILE A 113 -17.09 -11.82 8.24
CA ILE A 113 -15.88 -12.67 8.16
C ILE A 113 -15.67 -13.47 9.43
N LYS A 114 -16.06 -12.94 10.61
CA LYS A 114 -16.01 -13.68 11.87
C LYS A 114 -16.95 -14.88 11.85
N GLU A 115 -18.17 -14.69 11.38
CA GLU A 115 -19.14 -15.78 11.21
C GLU A 115 -18.59 -16.84 10.26
N GLY A 116 -18.05 -16.43 9.11
CA GLY A 116 -17.39 -17.32 8.15
C GLY A 116 -16.29 -18.17 8.79
N LEU A 117 -15.38 -17.53 9.53
CA LEU A 117 -14.29 -18.23 10.23
C LEU A 117 -14.82 -19.17 11.33
N SER A 118 -15.89 -18.80 12.03
CA SER A 118 -16.45 -19.63 13.10
C SER A 118 -16.95 -21.01 12.62
N LEU A 119 -17.22 -21.16 11.32
CA LEU A 119 -17.61 -22.42 10.68
C LEU A 119 -16.43 -23.40 10.49
N GLY A 120 -15.19 -22.94 10.68
CA GLY A 120 -13.99 -23.76 10.57
C GLY A 120 -13.89 -24.48 9.23
N ALA A 121 -13.89 -25.81 9.24
CA ALA A 121 -13.80 -26.62 8.02
C ALA A 121 -15.00 -26.47 7.07
N LEU A 122 -16.13 -25.96 7.54
CA LEU A 122 -17.33 -25.71 6.72
C LEU A 122 -17.33 -24.32 6.06
N ASP A 123 -16.27 -23.54 6.25
CA ASP A 123 -16.14 -22.18 5.72
C ASP A 123 -15.94 -22.16 4.18
N ILE A 124 -17.01 -21.82 3.47
CA ILE A 124 -17.04 -21.64 2.00
C ILE A 124 -16.55 -20.22 1.67
N GLY A 125 -15.24 -20.00 1.69
CA GLY A 125 -14.68 -18.64 1.71
C GLY A 125 -15.10 -17.70 0.58
N ASN A 126 -15.39 -18.22 -0.62
CA ASN A 126 -15.94 -17.41 -1.70
C ASN A 126 -17.31 -16.81 -1.37
N GLU A 127 -18.16 -17.49 -0.60
CA GLU A 127 -19.46 -16.93 -0.18
C GLU A 127 -19.27 -15.77 0.79
N VAL A 128 -18.34 -15.90 1.73
CA VAL A 128 -17.98 -14.85 2.70
C VAL A 128 -17.45 -13.62 1.95
N LEU A 129 -16.48 -13.83 1.06
CA LEU A 129 -15.88 -12.78 0.22
C LEU A 129 -16.90 -12.11 -0.70
N ASN A 130 -17.85 -12.88 -1.23
CA ASN A 130 -18.93 -12.33 -2.05
C ASN A 130 -19.89 -11.46 -1.23
N LYS A 131 -20.23 -11.85 0.00
CA LYS A 131 -21.09 -11.07 0.90
C LYS A 131 -20.51 -9.70 1.25
N ILE A 132 -19.19 -9.60 1.40
CA ILE A 132 -18.50 -8.33 1.67
C ILE A 132 -18.14 -7.55 0.40
N GLY A 133 -18.54 -8.03 -0.79
CA GLY A 133 -18.37 -7.29 -2.04
C GLY A 133 -16.99 -7.44 -2.72
N CYS A 134 -16.17 -8.41 -2.33
CA CYS A 134 -14.83 -8.64 -2.92
C CYS A 134 -14.86 -8.83 -4.45
N PHE A 135 -15.95 -9.41 -4.97
CA PHE A 135 -16.14 -9.67 -6.40
C PHE A 135 -17.05 -8.68 -7.12
N ASP A 136 -17.58 -7.67 -6.42
CA ASP A 136 -18.46 -6.67 -7.04
C ASP A 136 -17.63 -5.65 -7.82
N LYS A 137 -17.79 -5.61 -9.14
CA LYS A 137 -17.05 -4.72 -10.05
C LYS A 137 -17.20 -3.22 -9.75
N LYS A 138 -18.19 -2.80 -8.96
CA LYS A 138 -18.38 -1.39 -8.60
C LYS A 138 -17.56 -0.96 -7.39
N ILE A 139 -17.25 -1.90 -6.50
CA ILE A 139 -16.67 -1.63 -5.18
C ILE A 139 -15.45 -2.50 -4.89
N ASN A 140 -15.11 -3.47 -5.74
CA ASN A 140 -13.86 -4.22 -5.63
C ASN A 140 -12.67 -3.26 -5.70
N GLY A 141 -11.67 -3.49 -4.86
CA GLY A 141 -10.55 -2.56 -4.69
C GLY A 141 -10.85 -1.36 -3.76
N ALA A 142 -12.08 -1.20 -3.26
CA ALA A 142 -12.33 -0.24 -2.18
C ALA A 142 -11.49 -0.63 -0.94
N GLY A 143 -10.90 0.37 -0.28
CA GLY A 143 -9.88 0.12 0.73
C GLY A 143 -10.36 -0.70 1.93
N ASP A 144 -11.60 -0.48 2.37
CA ASP A 144 -12.30 -1.23 3.42
C ASP A 144 -12.52 -2.68 3.00
N ILE A 145 -13.14 -2.90 1.84
CA ILE A 145 -13.43 -4.24 1.30
C ILE A 145 -12.15 -5.05 1.12
N THR A 146 -11.11 -4.48 0.51
CA THR A 146 -9.84 -5.17 0.30
C THR A 146 -9.12 -5.44 1.63
N ALA A 147 -9.20 -4.53 2.60
CA ALA A 147 -8.63 -4.75 3.93
C ALA A 147 -9.31 -5.89 4.68
N ILE A 148 -10.64 -5.90 4.73
CA ILE A 148 -11.40 -6.95 5.41
C ILE A 148 -11.22 -8.30 4.72
N SER A 149 -11.20 -8.33 3.38
CA SER A 149 -10.90 -9.53 2.60
C SER A 149 -9.50 -10.07 2.91
N ALA A 150 -8.50 -9.19 3.02
CA ALA A 150 -7.13 -9.58 3.37
C ALA A 150 -7.03 -10.13 4.80
N ILE A 151 -7.71 -9.50 5.76
CA ILE A 151 -7.74 -9.96 7.16
C ILE A 151 -8.39 -11.33 7.27
N TYR A 152 -9.50 -11.54 6.56
CA TYR A 152 -10.18 -12.83 6.50
C TYR A 152 -9.28 -13.93 5.95
N LEU A 153 -8.69 -13.71 4.76
CA LEU A 153 -7.83 -14.70 4.10
C LEU A 153 -6.54 -14.96 4.89
N ALA A 154 -5.92 -13.93 5.47
CA ALA A 154 -4.76 -14.12 6.34
C ALA A 154 -5.11 -14.92 7.60
N SER A 155 -6.30 -14.71 8.18
CA SER A 155 -6.77 -15.47 9.34
C SER A 155 -7.07 -16.94 8.96
N LYS A 156 -7.72 -17.16 7.82
CA LYS A 156 -8.02 -18.49 7.28
C LYS A 156 -6.76 -19.30 6.95
N TYR A 157 -5.77 -18.64 6.34
CA TYR A 157 -4.54 -19.27 5.86
C TYR A 157 -3.33 -19.05 6.76
N ALA A 158 -3.53 -18.62 8.00
CA ALA A 158 -2.43 -18.37 8.94
C ALA A 158 -1.51 -19.58 9.11
N SER A 159 -2.05 -20.81 9.09
CA SER A 159 -1.29 -22.07 9.19
C SER A 159 -0.74 -22.58 7.85
N ASN A 160 -1.17 -22.02 6.72
CA ASN A 160 -0.66 -22.35 5.39
C ASN A 160 -0.54 -21.08 4.52
N PRO A 161 0.45 -20.21 4.82
CA PRO A 161 0.58 -18.92 4.15
C PRO A 161 0.72 -19.01 2.63
N LYS A 162 1.44 -20.04 2.15
CA LYS A 162 1.62 -20.30 0.72
C LYS A 162 0.28 -20.46 0.01
N MET A 163 -0.65 -21.21 0.59
CA MET A 163 -1.98 -21.40 0.03
C MET A 163 -2.77 -20.08 0.01
N GLY A 164 -2.68 -19.28 1.07
CA GLY A 164 -3.36 -17.98 1.13
C GLY A 164 -2.92 -17.02 0.02
N ILE A 165 -1.63 -16.96 -0.29
CA ILE A 165 -1.12 -16.16 -1.41
C ILE A 165 -1.55 -16.72 -2.75
N LEU A 166 -1.49 -18.05 -2.93
CA LEU A 166 -1.94 -18.69 -4.17
C LEU A 166 -3.42 -18.45 -4.43
N GLU A 167 -4.26 -18.52 -3.41
CA GLU A 167 -5.69 -18.22 -3.53
C GLU A 167 -5.91 -16.77 -3.93
N ALA A 168 -5.31 -15.82 -3.20
CA ALA A 168 -5.46 -14.39 -3.47
C ALA A 168 -5.01 -14.02 -4.89
N ALA A 169 -3.86 -14.55 -5.34
CA ALA A 169 -3.31 -14.25 -6.65
C ALA A 169 -4.16 -14.81 -7.81
N ASN A 170 -4.96 -15.86 -7.56
CA ASN A 170 -5.81 -16.51 -8.57
C ASN A 170 -7.31 -16.19 -8.38
N MET A 171 -7.63 -15.20 -7.54
CA MET A 171 -9.00 -14.87 -7.17
C MET A 171 -9.72 -14.05 -8.25
N TYR A 172 -10.37 -14.74 -9.19
CA TYR A 172 -11.05 -14.09 -10.31
C TYR A 172 -12.13 -13.09 -9.85
N GLY A 173 -12.08 -11.87 -10.39
CA GLY A 173 -13.05 -10.81 -10.10
C GLY A 173 -12.67 -9.92 -8.90
N ALA A 174 -11.63 -10.28 -8.15
CA ALA A 174 -11.06 -9.44 -7.10
C ALA A 174 -9.90 -8.57 -7.61
N ASP A 175 -9.51 -7.60 -6.79
CA ASP A 175 -8.28 -6.80 -6.92
C ASP A 175 -7.08 -7.62 -6.40
N THR A 176 -6.61 -8.56 -7.23
CA THR A 176 -5.75 -9.67 -6.80
C THR A 176 -4.35 -9.23 -6.36
N ASP A 177 -3.76 -8.22 -6.99
CA ASP A 177 -2.42 -7.72 -6.63
C ASP A 177 -2.44 -6.96 -5.30
N THR A 178 -3.43 -6.09 -5.10
CA THR A 178 -3.63 -5.39 -3.83
C THR A 178 -3.92 -6.37 -2.70
N LEU A 179 -4.80 -7.34 -2.96
CA LEU A 179 -5.19 -8.37 -2.00
C LEU A 179 -4.00 -9.27 -1.62
N ALA A 180 -3.27 -9.79 -2.60
CA ALA A 180 -2.08 -10.63 -2.36
C ALA A 180 -0.98 -9.86 -1.61
N SER A 181 -0.77 -8.57 -1.92
CA SER A 181 0.15 -7.71 -1.19
C SER A 181 -0.25 -7.58 0.29
N MET A 182 -1.52 -7.31 0.57
CA MET A 182 -2.01 -7.10 1.92
C MET A 182 -1.99 -8.39 2.77
N ILE A 183 -2.37 -9.52 2.17
CA ILE A 183 -2.31 -10.84 2.80
C ILE A 183 -0.86 -11.25 3.06
N GLY A 184 0.04 -11.03 2.10
CA GLY A 184 1.47 -11.30 2.28
C GLY A 184 2.09 -10.50 3.42
N GLY A 185 1.69 -9.24 3.57
CA GLY A 185 2.08 -8.42 4.72
C GLY A 185 1.62 -9.01 6.05
N LEU A 186 0.36 -9.44 6.16
CA LEU A 186 -0.18 -10.04 7.39
C LEU A 186 0.48 -11.39 7.69
N LEU A 187 0.52 -12.30 6.71
CA LEU A 187 1.10 -13.63 6.88
C LEU A 187 2.61 -13.55 7.18
N GLY A 188 3.32 -12.61 6.57
CA GLY A 188 4.73 -12.35 6.88
C GLY A 188 4.94 -11.85 8.30
N MET A 189 4.05 -11.01 8.82
CA MET A 189 4.08 -10.57 10.22
C MET A 189 3.74 -11.70 11.20
N ILE A 190 2.83 -12.61 10.82
CA ILE A 190 2.38 -13.72 11.68
C ILE A 190 3.41 -14.87 11.72
N GLN A 191 3.92 -15.29 10.55
CA GLN A 191 4.72 -16.51 10.38
C GLN A 191 6.21 -16.25 10.09
N GLY A 192 6.63 -14.98 10.05
CA GLY A 192 7.95 -14.60 9.58
C GLY A 192 8.13 -14.85 8.08
N THR A 193 9.38 -14.98 7.64
CA THR A 193 9.72 -15.13 6.21
C THR A 193 10.07 -16.56 5.79
N GLU A 194 10.25 -17.48 6.74
CA GLU A 194 10.76 -18.83 6.48
C GLU A 194 9.83 -19.70 5.61
N TRP A 195 8.53 -19.39 5.62
CA TRP A 195 7.54 -20.11 4.80
C TRP A 195 7.63 -19.78 3.31
N ILE A 196 8.32 -18.70 2.92
CA ILE A 196 8.39 -18.21 1.53
C ILE A 196 9.19 -19.21 0.68
N PRO A 197 8.58 -19.85 -0.33
CA PRO A 197 9.27 -20.84 -1.17
C PRO A 197 10.49 -20.24 -1.88
N LEU A 198 11.57 -21.01 -2.04
CA LEU A 198 12.78 -20.59 -2.75
C LEU A 198 12.47 -20.05 -4.17
N GLY A 199 11.52 -20.68 -4.87
CA GLY A 199 11.09 -20.24 -6.21
C GLY A 199 10.42 -18.86 -6.24
N TRP A 200 9.98 -18.32 -5.10
CA TRP A 200 9.39 -16.98 -5.00
C TRP A 200 10.40 -15.92 -4.58
N GLN A 201 11.64 -16.30 -4.27
CA GLN A 201 12.62 -15.35 -3.74
C GLN A 201 13.30 -14.49 -4.82
N GLY A 202 13.06 -14.73 -6.10
CA GLY A 202 13.63 -13.95 -7.21
C GLY A 202 12.85 -12.69 -7.56
N ILE A 203 12.28 -11.98 -6.57
CA ILE A 203 11.48 -10.77 -6.80
C ILE A 203 12.37 -9.55 -7.04
N GLN A 204 11.82 -8.58 -7.76
CA GLN A 204 12.41 -7.26 -7.91
C GLN A 204 12.61 -6.58 -6.54
N ASP A 205 13.78 -5.94 -6.36
CA ASP A 205 14.14 -5.13 -5.19
C ASP A 205 14.17 -5.87 -3.84
N LYS A 206 14.32 -7.20 -3.83
CA LYS A 206 14.41 -7.99 -2.59
C LYS A 206 15.45 -7.43 -1.62
N GLU A 207 16.68 -7.22 -2.09
CA GLU A 207 17.79 -6.74 -1.26
C GLU A 207 17.51 -5.34 -0.69
N TYR A 208 16.93 -4.46 -1.50
CA TYR A 208 16.53 -3.12 -1.07
C TYR A 208 15.44 -3.18 -0.01
N ILE A 209 14.40 -3.98 -0.20
CA ILE A 209 13.29 -4.16 0.76
C ILE A 209 13.84 -4.72 2.09
N THR A 210 14.70 -5.74 2.05
CA THR A 210 15.32 -6.31 3.26
C THR A 210 16.19 -5.28 4.00
N SER A 211 16.97 -4.49 3.27
CA SER A 211 17.78 -3.40 3.81
C SER A 211 16.90 -2.31 4.45
N LEU A 212 15.80 -1.93 3.79
CA LEU A 212 14.84 -0.93 4.28
C LEU A 212 14.19 -1.38 5.59
N VAL A 213 13.69 -2.61 5.66
CA VAL A 213 13.11 -3.16 6.90
C VAL A 213 14.15 -3.18 8.02
N SER A 214 15.39 -3.60 7.74
CA SER A 214 16.46 -3.61 8.74
C SER A 214 16.77 -2.21 9.29
N LYS A 215 16.74 -1.18 8.43
CA LYS A 215 16.92 0.23 8.86
C LYS A 215 15.75 0.73 9.71
N LEU A 216 14.52 0.35 9.36
CA LEU A 216 13.32 0.76 10.09
C LEU A 216 13.22 0.10 11.48
N THR A 217 13.75 -1.11 11.64
CA THR A 217 13.72 -1.85 12.92
C THR A 217 14.91 -1.55 13.83
N ASN A 218 16.04 -1.07 13.29
CA ASN A 218 17.19 -0.65 14.08
C ASN A 218 16.87 0.62 14.88
N LYS A 219 16.91 0.49 16.22
CA LYS A 219 16.54 1.49 17.23
C LYS A 219 17.48 2.70 17.35
N ASP A 220 18.52 2.79 16.53
CA ASP A 220 19.41 3.95 16.57
C ASP A 220 18.62 5.21 16.13
N ASN A 221 18.59 6.21 17.01
CA ASN A 221 17.75 7.41 16.87
C ASN A 221 18.00 8.21 15.57
N ASP A 222 19.06 7.94 14.82
CA ASP A 222 19.32 8.55 13.52
C ASP A 222 18.45 7.98 12.38
N SER A 223 17.81 6.81 12.56
CA SER A 223 16.83 6.26 11.60
C SER A 223 15.60 7.15 11.41
N LYS A 224 15.30 8.02 12.38
CA LYS A 224 14.22 9.02 12.27
C LYS A 224 14.56 10.17 11.31
N LYS A 225 15.84 10.39 10.99
CA LYS A 225 16.27 11.37 9.97
C LYS A 225 16.21 10.81 8.55
N LEU A 226 15.92 9.51 8.37
CA LEU A 226 15.98 8.87 7.06
C LEU A 226 14.92 9.41 6.08
N PHE A 227 13.90 10.11 6.59
CA PHE A 227 12.84 10.67 5.78
C PHE A 227 12.55 12.11 6.22
N PHE A 228 12.64 13.04 5.26
CA PHE A 228 12.19 14.43 5.35
C PHE A 228 13.15 15.48 5.93
N ASN A 229 14.16 15.83 5.13
CA ASN A 229 14.48 17.24 4.86
C ASN A 229 14.11 17.54 3.40
N LEU A 230 12.81 17.47 3.07
CA LEU A 230 12.29 17.74 1.72
C LEU A 230 11.64 19.13 1.68
N THR A 231 12.42 20.17 1.94
CA THR A 231 11.96 21.57 1.80
C THR A 231 12.06 22.09 0.38
N SER A 232 12.61 21.33 -0.57
CA SER A 232 12.64 21.72 -1.99
C SER A 232 12.80 20.52 -2.92
N VAL A 233 11.70 19.81 -3.23
CA VAL A 233 11.69 18.82 -4.31
C VAL A 233 11.60 19.55 -5.64
N ASN A 234 12.75 19.93 -6.20
CA ASN A 234 12.80 20.50 -7.54
C ASN A 234 13.30 19.42 -8.50
N ILE A 235 12.38 18.63 -9.02
CA ILE A 235 12.69 17.55 -9.93
C ILE A 235 12.97 18.15 -11.32
N LYS A 236 14.24 18.37 -11.66
CA LYS A 236 14.68 18.70 -13.03
C LYS A 236 14.69 17.45 -13.93
N LEU A 237 13.60 16.66 -13.95
CA LEU A 237 13.44 15.53 -14.89
C LEU A 237 13.29 15.99 -16.34
N LYS A 238 13.14 17.30 -16.60
CA LYS A 238 13.03 17.83 -17.97
C LYS A 238 14.31 17.61 -18.80
N ASP A 239 15.45 17.40 -18.14
CA ASP A 239 16.74 17.21 -18.79
C ASP A 239 16.95 15.75 -19.26
N LEU A 240 16.07 14.81 -18.92
CA LEU A 240 16.18 13.39 -19.29
C LEU A 240 16.05 13.10 -20.79
N VAL A 241 15.46 14.02 -21.56
CA VAL A 241 15.09 13.75 -22.95
C VAL A 241 16.19 14.10 -23.94
N ASN A 242 17.17 14.91 -23.54
CA ASN A 242 18.25 15.32 -24.41
C ASN A 242 19.57 14.71 -23.93
N ASN A 243 20.14 13.80 -24.73
CA ASN A 243 21.50 13.22 -24.55
C ASN A 243 21.71 12.29 -23.35
N VAL A 244 20.65 11.70 -22.78
CA VAL A 244 20.79 10.68 -21.74
C VAL A 244 21.02 9.30 -22.35
N VAL A 245 22.06 8.62 -21.88
CA VAL A 245 22.44 7.26 -22.29
C VAL A 245 22.56 6.35 -21.07
N THR A 246 22.62 5.04 -21.29
CA THR A 246 22.93 4.10 -20.20
C THR A 246 24.26 4.47 -19.55
N GLY A 247 24.26 4.52 -18.21
CA GLY A 247 25.41 4.95 -17.41
C GLY A 247 25.38 6.43 -17.02
N THR A 248 24.53 7.26 -17.62
CA THR A 248 24.33 8.65 -17.17
C THR A 248 23.85 8.66 -15.72
N VAL A 249 24.42 9.57 -14.92
CA VAL A 249 23.98 9.84 -13.55
C VAL A 249 23.20 11.16 -13.56
N ILE A 250 22.00 11.13 -12.97
CA ILE A 250 21.14 12.30 -12.80
C ILE A 250 20.88 12.49 -11.30
N HIS A 251 20.54 13.71 -10.90
CA HIS A 251 20.16 14.00 -9.52
C HIS A 251 18.67 14.31 -9.44
N ALA A 252 17.92 13.55 -8.64
CA ALA A 252 16.49 13.73 -8.43
C ALA A 252 16.12 13.55 -6.96
N LEU A 253 15.57 14.58 -6.34
CA LEU A 253 15.01 14.48 -4.99
C LEU A 253 13.65 13.76 -5.04
N PRO A 254 13.30 12.94 -4.03
CA PRO A 254 14.05 12.67 -2.80
C PRO A 254 15.18 11.63 -2.92
N PHE A 255 15.36 11.01 -4.09
CA PHE A 255 16.21 9.83 -4.28
C PHE A 255 17.72 10.11 -4.36
N GLY A 256 18.13 11.37 -4.53
CA GLY A 256 19.53 11.76 -4.67
C GLY A 256 20.09 11.42 -6.05
N GLU A 257 21.26 10.79 -6.10
CA GLU A 257 21.87 10.35 -7.36
C GLU A 257 21.20 9.08 -7.90
N LEU A 258 20.78 9.14 -9.17
CA LEU A 258 20.15 8.06 -9.90
C LEU A 258 21.00 7.72 -11.12
N LYS A 259 21.39 6.45 -11.25
CA LYS A 259 22.07 5.93 -12.44
C LYS A 259 21.04 5.39 -13.43
N VAL A 260 21.16 5.77 -14.70
CA VAL A 260 20.39 5.17 -15.79
C VAL A 260 20.97 3.79 -16.09
N ILE A 261 20.26 2.74 -15.69
CA ILE A 261 20.66 1.34 -15.91
C ILE A 261 20.22 0.86 -17.27
N ASN A 262 19.06 1.32 -17.74
CA ASN A 262 18.56 0.98 -19.06
C ASN A 262 17.62 2.08 -19.57
N LEU A 263 17.47 2.18 -20.88
CA LEU A 263 16.47 3.03 -21.51
C LEU A 263 15.96 2.39 -22.79
N TRP A 264 14.67 2.54 -23.09
CA TRP A 264 14.09 2.00 -24.32
C TRP A 264 12.92 2.85 -24.82
N ASN A 265 12.69 2.78 -26.13
CA ASN A 265 11.52 3.36 -26.78
C ASN A 265 10.34 2.40 -26.68
N ASN A 266 9.19 2.90 -26.26
CA ASN A 266 7.94 2.16 -26.23
C ASN A 266 7.17 2.39 -27.53
N ARG A 267 6.43 1.36 -27.96
CA ARG A 267 5.55 1.47 -29.12
C ARG A 267 4.38 2.40 -28.80
N THR A 268 4.14 3.38 -29.66
CA THR A 268 3.00 4.29 -29.56
C THR A 268 1.91 3.88 -30.55
N LYS A 269 0.64 4.03 -30.15
CA LYS A 269 -0.50 3.83 -31.08
C LYS A 269 -0.64 4.97 -32.09
N THR A 270 0.04 6.08 -31.85
CA THR A 270 -0.03 7.31 -32.66
C THR A 270 1.39 7.80 -32.98
N GLY A 271 1.68 8.08 -34.26
CA GLY A 271 3.04 8.41 -34.73
C GLY A 271 3.57 9.78 -34.26
N ASN A 272 2.75 10.59 -33.61
CA ASN A 272 3.12 11.94 -33.19
C ASN A 272 3.82 11.99 -31.83
N TYR A 273 3.96 10.86 -31.15
CA TYR A 273 4.53 10.78 -29.81
C TYR A 273 5.75 9.86 -29.76
N ILE A 274 6.71 10.26 -28.93
CA ILE A 274 7.81 9.45 -28.46
C ILE A 274 7.52 9.11 -27.01
N VAL A 275 7.61 7.83 -26.65
CA VAL A 275 7.47 7.38 -25.27
C VAL A 275 8.74 6.63 -24.90
N MET A 276 9.57 7.24 -24.05
CA MET A 276 10.80 6.62 -23.56
C MET A 276 10.61 6.16 -22.13
N THR A 277 11.07 4.96 -21.80
CA THR A 277 11.16 4.52 -20.41
C THR A 277 12.63 4.47 -20.00
N PHE A 278 12.90 5.01 -18.82
CA PHE A 278 14.19 4.98 -18.16
C PHE A 278 14.10 4.06 -16.95
N LYS A 279 14.95 3.03 -16.89
CA LYS A 279 15.20 2.28 -15.66
C LYS A 279 16.34 2.98 -14.92
N LEU A 280 15.99 3.55 -13.77
CA LEU A 280 16.86 4.31 -12.89
C LEU A 280 17.14 3.48 -11.63
N GLN A 281 18.35 3.61 -11.07
CA GLN A 281 18.72 2.96 -9.82
C GLN A 281 19.46 3.95 -8.92
N PRO A 282 18.96 4.25 -7.70
CA PRO A 282 19.72 4.98 -6.70
C PRO A 282 20.83 4.10 -6.11
N THR A 283 21.68 4.73 -5.30
CA THR A 283 22.78 4.06 -4.59
C THR A 283 22.33 2.99 -3.59
N ASP A 284 21.09 3.08 -3.11
CA ASP A 284 20.49 2.09 -2.21
C ASP A 284 19.94 0.83 -2.92
N GLY A 285 19.97 0.81 -4.25
CA GLY A 285 19.63 -0.35 -5.07
C GLY A 285 18.17 -0.45 -5.50
N GLN A 286 17.28 0.47 -5.09
CA GLN A 286 15.87 0.47 -5.52
C GLN A 286 15.75 0.54 -7.04
N SER A 287 14.85 -0.23 -7.66
CA SER A 287 14.55 -0.07 -9.08
C SER A 287 13.45 0.98 -9.27
N LEU A 288 13.76 2.04 -10.02
CA LEU A 288 12.80 3.10 -10.39
C LEU A 288 12.58 3.09 -11.90
N CYS A 289 11.33 3.29 -12.34
CA CYS A 289 10.98 3.33 -13.76
C CYS A 289 10.27 4.64 -14.08
N GLN A 290 10.96 5.53 -14.80
CA GLN A 290 10.38 6.80 -15.25
C GLN A 290 9.94 6.68 -16.70
N VAL A 291 8.67 6.97 -16.99
CA VAL A 291 8.18 7.09 -18.37
C VAL A 291 8.11 8.55 -18.76
N VAL A 292 8.71 8.90 -19.89
CA VAL A 292 8.69 10.26 -20.45
C VAL A 292 7.97 10.24 -21.79
N VAL A 293 6.95 11.10 -21.90
CA VAL A 293 6.14 11.25 -23.11
C VAL A 293 6.44 12.59 -23.78
N GLY A 294 6.97 12.53 -24.99
CA GLY A 294 7.25 13.68 -25.84
C GLY A 294 6.35 13.71 -27.08
N LYS A 295 6.03 14.91 -27.57
CA LYS A 295 5.32 15.09 -28.86
C LYS A 295 6.27 15.68 -29.91
N PHE A 296 6.26 15.15 -31.13
CA PHE A 296 6.97 15.72 -32.27
C PHE A 296 6.28 17.02 -32.71
N PHE A 297 7.02 18.13 -32.71
CA PHE A 297 6.56 19.40 -33.28
C PHE A 297 7.28 19.75 -34.61
N SER A 298 8.53 19.32 -34.78
CA SER A 298 9.32 19.34 -36.03
C SER A 298 10.61 18.51 -35.84
N SER A 299 11.43 18.31 -36.89
CA SER A 299 12.56 17.35 -36.94
C SER A 299 13.60 17.44 -35.81
N ASN A 300 13.63 18.52 -35.02
CA ASN A 300 14.61 18.72 -33.94
C ASN A 300 14.01 19.13 -32.58
N PHE A 301 12.68 19.08 -32.37
CA PHE A 301 12.07 19.54 -31.11
C PHE A 301 11.09 18.54 -30.49
N ILE A 302 11.45 18.04 -29.30
CA ILE A 302 10.59 17.22 -28.43
C ILE A 302 10.10 18.10 -27.28
N ARG A 303 8.77 18.25 -27.13
CA ARG A 303 8.18 18.86 -25.94
C ARG A 303 7.70 17.76 -25.00
N ILE A 304 8.25 17.72 -23.79
CA ILE A 304 7.82 16.82 -22.71
C ILE A 304 6.42 17.25 -22.28
N MET A 305 5.46 16.33 -22.36
CA MET A 305 4.07 16.58 -21.98
C MET A 305 3.86 16.21 -20.51
N PHE A 306 4.34 15.06 -20.06
CA PHE A 306 4.19 14.57 -18.67
C PHE A 306 5.32 13.61 -18.28
N ASN A 307 5.58 13.53 -16.97
CA ASN A 307 6.46 12.56 -16.33
C ASN A 307 5.62 11.68 -15.39
N VAL A 308 5.75 10.35 -15.52
CA VAL A 308 5.18 9.38 -14.58
C VAL A 308 6.33 8.59 -13.95
N LEU A 309 6.50 8.75 -12.64
CA LEU A 309 7.50 8.10 -11.79
C LEU A 309 6.88 6.86 -11.13
#